data_AF-A0A0C9TA39-F1
#
_entry.id   AF-A0A0C9TA39-F1
#
_cell.length_a   1.000
_cell.length_b   1.000
_cell.length_c   1.000
_cell.angle_alpha   90.00
_cell.angle_beta   90.00
_cell.angle_gamma   90.00
#
_symmetry.space_group_name_H-M   'P 1'
#
loop_
_entity.id
_entity.type
_entity.pdbx_description
1 polymer ?
#
loop_
_entity_poly.entity_id
_entity_poly.type
_entity_poly.pdbx_seq_one_letter_code
_entity_poly.pdbx_strand_id
1 'polypeptide(L)'
;MTYEEVNSTPTLFSTSQEEDVQDRAYCFKVYKPVDYKVKSVPGIFPQETAVVCQFPCGPLESLPPLTLHPSSFISSKKVTKHHIDEIQVNKQGFLWPEEEKLFQHILLLNEESLAFEDVDRGTFKESYFSLYIIPTVPHIPWQYKNILIPPGLMN
;
A
#
# COMPACT_ATOMS: atom_id res chain seq x y z
N MET A 1 13.17 -5.17 61.34
CA MET A 1 14.63 -5.29 61.19
C MET A 1 15.00 -4.63 59.87
N THR A 2 15.21 -3.33 59.93
CA THR A 2 16.55 -2.67 60.01
C THR A 2 17.16 -2.56 58.63
N TYR A 3 16.94 -1.38 58.04
CA TYR A 3 17.81 -0.83 57.02
C TYR A 3 19.14 -0.48 57.68
N GLU A 4 20.25 -0.90 57.08
CA GLU A 4 21.53 -0.25 57.28
C GLU A 4 22.10 0.14 55.91
N GLU A 5 22.22 1.45 55.72
CA GLU A 5 23.11 2.07 54.75
C GLU A 5 24.50 2.16 55.38
N VAL A 6 25.56 1.66 54.73
CA VAL A 6 26.90 2.17 55.00
C VAL A 6 27.71 2.27 53.70
N ASN A 7 28.11 3.51 53.46
CA ASN A 7 28.96 4.04 52.40
C ASN A 7 30.35 3.38 52.32
N SER A 8 30.88 3.22 51.12
CA SER A 8 32.31 3.46 50.85
C SER A 8 32.59 3.56 49.35
N THR A 9 32.86 4.79 48.91
CA THR A 9 33.53 5.09 47.64
C THR A 9 35.05 5.19 47.89
N PRO A 10 35.86 5.31 46.85
CA PRO A 10 36.55 4.24 46.14
C PRO A 10 38.02 4.16 46.59
N THR A 11 38.71 3.06 46.31
CA THR A 11 40.18 3.11 46.28
C THR A 11 40.69 2.33 45.08
N LEU A 12 41.24 3.12 44.16
CA LEU A 12 41.98 2.70 42.99
C LEU A 12 43.18 1.88 43.44
N PHE A 13 43.23 0.62 43.03
CA PHE A 13 44.50 -0.08 42.89
C PHE A 13 44.59 -0.59 41.46
N SER A 14 45.38 0.13 40.67
CA SER A 14 45.78 -0.25 39.34
C SER A 14 46.91 -1.27 39.48
N THR A 15 46.79 -2.43 38.87
CA THR A 15 47.97 -3.21 38.45
C THR A 15 47.65 -3.87 37.13
N SER A 16 48.57 -3.60 36.22
CA SER A 16 48.64 -3.94 34.82
C SER A 16 48.72 -5.45 34.57
N GLN A 17 48.67 -5.78 33.28
CA GLN A 17 48.79 -7.10 32.64
C GLN A 17 47.47 -7.89 32.66
N GLU A 18 47.06 -8.58 31.61
CA GLU A 18 47.42 -8.72 30.19
C GLU A 18 46.25 -9.57 29.64
N GLU A 19 45.91 -9.37 28.37
CA GLU A 19 45.19 -10.33 27.53
C GLU A 19 43.85 -10.91 28.02
N ASP A 20 42.76 -10.39 27.45
CA ASP A 20 41.79 -11.31 26.85
C ASP A 20 41.27 -10.67 25.56
N VAL A 21 41.73 -11.23 24.44
CA VAL A 21 41.21 -10.99 23.11
C VAL A 21 39.81 -11.57 23.09
N GLN A 22 38.84 -10.82 23.61
CA GLN A 22 37.44 -11.14 23.39
C GLN A 22 37.11 -10.72 21.96
N ASP A 23 37.30 -11.70 21.08
CA ASP A 23 36.65 -11.84 19.78
C ASP A 23 35.20 -11.38 19.91
N ARG A 24 34.97 -10.10 19.59
CA ARG A 24 33.63 -9.56 19.44
C ARG A 24 33.05 -10.26 18.23
N ALA A 25 32.26 -11.30 18.47
CA ALA A 25 31.43 -11.92 17.45
C ALA A 25 30.64 -10.81 16.75
N TYR A 26 31.09 -10.45 15.55
CA TYR A 26 30.42 -9.49 14.69
C TYR A 26 29.19 -10.20 14.13
N CYS A 27 28.08 -10.19 14.88
CA CYS A 27 26.79 -10.49 14.29
C CYS A 27 26.48 -9.36 13.30
N PHE A 28 26.83 -9.58 12.03
CA PHE A 28 26.38 -8.75 10.92
C PHE A 28 24.85 -8.71 10.96
N LYS A 29 24.30 -7.62 11.49
CA LYS A 29 22.85 -7.42 11.47
C LYS A 29 22.43 -7.33 10.01
N VAL A 30 21.62 -8.29 9.55
CA VAL A 30 21.07 -8.32 8.18
C VAL A 30 20.21 -7.08 7.89
N TYR A 31 19.72 -6.42 8.95
CA TYR A 31 18.82 -5.26 8.86
C TYR A 31 19.34 -4.06 9.63
N LYS A 32 18.98 -2.86 9.15
CA LYS A 32 19.28 -1.58 9.81
C LYS A 32 18.60 -1.53 11.18
N PRO A 33 19.34 -1.27 12.27
CA PRO A 33 18.76 -1.26 13.59
C PRO A 33 17.87 -0.02 13.82
N VAL A 34 16.87 -0.15 14.70
CA VAL A 34 15.74 0.79 14.85
C VAL A 34 16.18 2.21 15.21
N ASP A 35 17.20 2.32 16.04
CA ASP A 35 17.90 3.55 16.43
C ASP A 35 18.51 4.31 15.26
N TYR A 36 18.85 3.62 14.16
CA TYR A 36 19.34 4.24 12.92
C TYR A 36 18.24 4.42 11.87
N LYS A 37 16.97 4.09 12.17
CA LYS A 37 15.86 4.28 11.24
C LYS A 37 15.53 5.77 11.13
N VAL A 38 15.73 6.34 9.94
CA VAL A 38 15.29 7.70 9.65
C VAL A 38 13.79 7.67 9.47
N LYS A 39 13.07 8.42 10.32
CA LYS A 39 11.62 8.63 10.17
C LYS A 39 11.42 9.80 9.21
N SER A 40 10.42 9.70 8.34
CA SER A 40 9.97 10.84 7.55
C SER A 40 9.54 11.98 8.48
N VAL A 41 9.70 13.20 8.01
CA VAL A 41 9.21 14.38 8.73
C VAL A 41 7.68 14.30 8.77
N PRO A 42 7.03 14.35 9.95
CA PRO A 42 5.58 14.42 10.02
C PRO A 42 5.13 15.77 9.44
N GLY A 43 4.46 15.73 8.28
CA GLY A 43 3.92 16.90 7.59
C GLY A 43 2.41 16.78 7.38
N ILE A 44 1.73 17.92 7.23
CA ILE A 44 0.32 17.97 6.83
C ILE A 44 0.26 17.76 5.32
N PHE A 45 -0.67 16.92 4.85
CA PHE A 45 -0.89 16.73 3.42
C PHE A 45 -1.48 18.01 2.81
N PRO A 46 -0.87 18.61 1.78
CA PRO A 46 -1.35 19.88 1.23
C PRO A 46 -2.67 19.68 0.47
N GLN A 47 -3.70 20.43 0.85
CA GLN A 47 -5.07 20.27 0.31
C GLN A 47 -5.13 20.60 -1.19
N GLU A 48 -4.28 21.49 -1.67
CA GLU A 48 -4.12 21.86 -3.08
C GLU A 48 -3.62 20.71 -3.97
N THR A 49 -3.00 19.69 -3.37
CA THR A 49 -2.55 18.48 -4.07
C THR A 49 -3.55 17.33 -4.00
N ALA A 50 -4.67 17.52 -3.30
CA ALA A 50 -5.70 16.49 -3.17
C ALA A 50 -6.36 16.20 -4.52
N VAL A 51 -6.50 14.91 -4.82
CA VAL A 51 -7.22 14.47 -6.02
C VAL A 51 -8.71 14.69 -5.82
N VAL A 52 -9.33 15.40 -6.76
CA VAL A 52 -10.78 15.62 -6.79
C VAL A 52 -11.39 14.58 -7.72
N CYS A 53 -12.42 13.89 -7.23
CA CYS A 53 -13.26 12.99 -8.02
C CYS A 53 -14.52 13.74 -8.50
N GLN A 54 -14.81 13.69 -9.79
CA GLN A 54 -15.93 14.38 -10.44
C GLN A 54 -16.64 13.46 -11.44
N PHE A 55 -17.95 13.65 -11.62
CA PHE A 55 -18.76 12.92 -12.58
C PHE A 55 -19.23 13.87 -13.68
N PRO A 56 -18.55 13.92 -14.85
CA PRO A 56 -18.87 14.88 -15.90
C PRO A 56 -20.23 14.64 -16.57
N CYS A 57 -20.75 13.41 -16.50
CA CYS A 57 -22.06 13.01 -16.98
C CYS A 57 -22.74 12.11 -15.93
N GLY A 58 -24.07 12.04 -15.97
CA GLY A 58 -24.82 11.14 -15.10
C GLY A 58 -24.45 9.68 -15.38
N PRO A 59 -24.03 8.89 -14.37
CA PRO A 59 -23.54 7.52 -14.61
C PRO A 59 -24.65 6.56 -15.07
N LEU A 60 -25.92 6.94 -14.88
CA LEU A 60 -27.09 6.14 -15.27
C LEU A 60 -27.61 6.50 -16.67
N GLU A 61 -27.14 7.61 -17.26
CA GLU A 61 -27.65 8.11 -18.54
C GLU A 61 -27.33 7.18 -19.72
N SER A 62 -26.26 6.40 -19.62
CA SER A 62 -25.84 5.46 -20.67
C SER A 62 -26.45 4.06 -20.52
N LEU A 63 -27.22 3.80 -19.46
CA LEU A 63 -27.72 2.45 -19.19
C LEU A 63 -28.83 2.07 -20.17
N PRO A 64 -28.73 0.90 -20.84
CA PRO A 64 -29.82 0.41 -21.67
C PRO A 64 -31.03 0.02 -20.81
N PRO A 65 -32.26 0.20 -21.31
CA PRO A 65 -33.45 -0.26 -20.62
C PRO A 65 -33.45 -1.80 -20.51
N LEU A 66 -33.84 -2.31 -19.34
CA LEU A 66 -33.93 -3.75 -19.11
C LEU A 66 -35.16 -4.34 -19.81
N THR A 67 -34.97 -5.51 -20.39
CA THR A 67 -36.07 -6.30 -20.97
C THR A 67 -36.79 -7.06 -19.87
N LEU A 68 -38.14 -7.09 -19.91
CA LEU A 68 -38.95 -7.83 -18.92
C LEU A 68 -38.84 -9.35 -19.10
N HIS A 69 -38.54 -9.79 -20.32
CA HIS A 69 -38.46 -11.20 -20.70
C HIS A 69 -37.15 -11.47 -21.44
N PRO A 70 -36.03 -11.60 -20.71
CA PRO A 70 -34.74 -11.91 -21.29
C PRO A 70 -34.74 -13.31 -21.91
N SER A 71 -33.99 -13.46 -23.01
CA SER A 71 -33.74 -14.77 -23.60
C SER A 71 -32.94 -15.66 -22.65
N SER A 72 -32.96 -16.98 -22.88
CA SER A 72 -32.08 -17.91 -22.19
C SER A 72 -30.60 -17.54 -22.38
N PHE A 73 -29.77 -17.79 -21.38
CA PHE A 73 -28.34 -17.48 -21.42
C PHE A 73 -27.63 -18.14 -22.61
N ILE A 74 -26.88 -17.31 -23.34
CA ILE A 74 -25.97 -17.70 -24.41
C ILE A 74 -24.59 -17.21 -24.02
N SER A 75 -23.59 -18.09 -24.03
CA SER A 75 -22.21 -17.71 -23.74
C SER A 75 -21.75 -16.63 -24.72
N SER A 76 -21.16 -15.56 -24.20
CA SER A 76 -20.51 -14.52 -25.00
C SER A 76 -19.02 -14.79 -25.13
N LYS A 77 -18.29 -13.89 -25.79
CA LYS A 77 -16.83 -13.95 -25.95
C LYS A 77 -16.10 -13.92 -24.60
N LYS A 78 -16.60 -13.13 -23.65
CA LYS A 78 -15.99 -12.98 -22.30
C LYS A 78 -16.69 -13.84 -21.24
N VAL A 79 -18.01 -13.79 -21.19
CA VAL A 79 -18.79 -14.50 -20.16
C VAL A 79 -19.13 -15.91 -20.64
N THR A 80 -18.50 -16.91 -20.01
CA THR A 80 -18.75 -18.34 -20.26
C THR A 80 -19.71 -18.91 -19.21
N LYS A 81 -20.37 -20.04 -19.52
CA LYS A 81 -21.22 -20.78 -18.57
C LYS A 81 -20.51 -21.06 -17.24
N HIS A 82 -19.24 -21.47 -17.29
CA HIS A 82 -18.42 -21.71 -16.09
C HIS A 82 -18.43 -20.52 -15.12
N HIS A 83 -18.25 -19.30 -15.63
CA HIS A 83 -18.27 -18.10 -14.79
C HIS A 83 -19.64 -17.89 -14.13
N ILE A 84 -20.73 -18.13 -14.86
CA ILE A 84 -22.09 -18.02 -14.31
C ILE A 84 -22.32 -19.08 -13.21
N ASP A 85 -21.85 -20.30 -13.43
CA ASP A 85 -21.94 -21.40 -12.47
C ASP A 85 -21.12 -21.12 -11.20
N GLU A 86 -19.95 -20.48 -11.33
CA GLU A 86 -19.10 -20.04 -10.23
C GLU A 86 -19.73 -18.92 -9.39
N ILE A 87 -20.43 -17.98 -10.02
CA ILE A 87 -21.11 -16.88 -9.32
C ILE A 87 -22.20 -17.41 -8.37
N GLN A 88 -22.79 -18.59 -8.66
CA GLN A 88 -23.83 -19.22 -7.83
C GLN A 88 -24.99 -18.26 -7.49
N VAL A 89 -25.51 -17.57 -8.52
CA VAL A 89 -26.50 -16.47 -8.42
C VAL A 89 -27.67 -16.80 -7.47
N ASN A 90 -28.15 -18.05 -7.48
CA ASN A 90 -29.32 -18.46 -6.71
C ASN A 90 -29.04 -19.65 -5.78
N LYS A 91 -27.93 -19.63 -5.03
CA LYS A 91 -27.55 -20.74 -4.14
C LYS A 91 -28.60 -21.10 -3.09
N GLN A 92 -29.31 -20.10 -2.57
CA GLN A 92 -30.34 -20.27 -1.53
C GLN A 92 -31.76 -20.44 -2.11
N GLY A 93 -31.94 -20.37 -3.43
CA GLY A 93 -33.26 -20.49 -4.07
C GLY A 93 -34.18 -19.30 -3.79
N PHE A 94 -33.63 -18.11 -3.51
CA PHE A 94 -34.41 -16.90 -3.26
C PHE A 94 -35.02 -16.33 -4.55
N LEU A 95 -34.30 -16.38 -5.66
CA LEU A 95 -34.71 -15.81 -6.94
C LEU A 95 -35.62 -16.75 -7.71
N TRP A 96 -36.57 -16.18 -8.44
CA TRP A 96 -37.38 -16.91 -9.42
C TRP A 96 -36.56 -17.27 -10.67
N PRO A 97 -36.96 -18.31 -11.42
CA PRO A 97 -36.24 -18.69 -12.64
C PRO A 97 -36.22 -17.59 -13.70
N GLU A 98 -37.22 -16.69 -13.75
CA GLU A 98 -37.17 -15.51 -14.62
C GLU A 98 -36.17 -14.45 -14.12
N GLU A 99 -36.08 -14.23 -12.80
CA GLU A 99 -35.15 -13.26 -12.21
C GLU A 99 -33.70 -13.71 -12.36
N GLU A 100 -33.43 -15.00 -12.22
CA GLU A 100 -32.11 -15.57 -12.46
C GLU A 100 -31.66 -15.35 -13.91
N LYS A 101 -32.57 -15.53 -14.89
CA LYS A 101 -32.31 -15.22 -16.30
C LYS A 101 -32.07 -13.73 -16.52
N LEU A 102 -32.82 -12.86 -15.83
CA LEU A 102 -32.62 -11.41 -15.91
C LEU A 102 -31.25 -11.01 -15.38
N PHE A 103 -30.82 -11.60 -14.27
CA PHE A 103 -29.49 -11.36 -13.73
C PHE A 103 -28.39 -11.78 -14.72
N GLN A 104 -28.51 -12.98 -15.30
CA GLN A 104 -27.59 -13.46 -16.34
C GLN A 104 -27.56 -12.51 -17.56
N HIS A 105 -28.71 -11.96 -17.96
CA HIS A 105 -28.79 -10.98 -19.04
C HIS A 105 -28.10 -9.66 -18.68
N ILE A 106 -28.26 -9.17 -17.45
CA ILE A 106 -27.57 -7.95 -16.95
C ILE A 106 -26.05 -8.14 -16.96
N LEU A 107 -25.55 -9.29 -16.55
CA LEU A 107 -24.13 -9.61 -16.61
C LEU A 107 -23.59 -9.57 -18.04
N LEU A 108 -24.35 -10.12 -19.00
CA LEU A 108 -23.99 -10.09 -20.42
C LEU A 108 -23.98 -8.66 -20.98
N LEU A 109 -24.95 -7.82 -20.62
CA LEU A 109 -24.99 -6.42 -21.04
C LEU A 109 -23.78 -5.61 -20.54
N ASN A 110 -23.22 -6.00 -19.40
CA ASN A 110 -22.09 -5.32 -18.77
C ASN A 110 -20.78 -6.12 -18.88
N GLU A 111 -20.67 -7.04 -19.85
CA GLU A 111 -19.55 -7.97 -19.94
C GLU A 111 -18.18 -7.29 -20.05
N GLU A 112 -18.12 -6.10 -20.64
CA GLU A 112 -16.88 -5.33 -20.78
C GLU A 112 -16.35 -4.80 -19.45
N SER A 113 -17.24 -4.61 -18.47
CA SER A 113 -16.89 -4.13 -17.13
C SER A 113 -16.47 -5.25 -16.18
N LEU A 114 -16.72 -6.51 -16.54
CA LEU A 114 -16.38 -7.67 -15.73
C LEU A 114 -14.93 -8.07 -16.00
N ALA A 115 -14.15 -8.24 -14.93
CA ALA A 115 -12.79 -8.74 -14.99
C ALA A 115 -12.73 -10.16 -14.41
N PHE A 116 -12.52 -11.15 -15.29
CA PHE A 116 -12.31 -12.55 -14.88
C PHE A 116 -10.81 -12.85 -14.76
N GLU A 117 -10.02 -12.34 -15.70
CA GLU A 117 -8.56 -12.46 -15.70
C GLU A 117 -7.89 -11.14 -15.31
N ASP A 118 -6.63 -11.20 -14.89
CA ASP A 118 -5.86 -9.99 -14.53
C ASP A 118 -5.67 -9.04 -15.72
N VAL A 119 -5.70 -9.57 -16.95
CA VAL A 119 -5.61 -8.78 -18.19
C VAL A 119 -6.89 -7.96 -18.42
N ASP A 120 -8.02 -8.37 -17.86
CA ASP A 120 -9.29 -7.65 -17.97
C ASP A 120 -9.40 -6.49 -16.98
N ARG A 121 -8.43 -6.33 -16.06
CA ARG A 121 -8.43 -5.24 -15.09
C ARG A 121 -8.38 -3.90 -15.83
N GLY A 122 -9.50 -3.19 -15.82
CA GLY A 122 -9.62 -1.85 -16.37
C GLY A 122 -8.94 -0.78 -15.50
N THR A 123 -8.72 0.38 -16.09
CA THR A 123 -8.36 1.61 -15.37
C THR A 123 -9.56 2.55 -15.35
N PHE A 124 -9.62 3.41 -14.34
CA PHE A 124 -10.67 4.43 -14.30
C PHE A 124 -10.50 5.44 -15.44
N LYS A 125 -11.63 6.01 -15.86
CA LYS A 125 -11.64 7.08 -16.87
C LYS A 125 -10.91 8.31 -16.33
N GLU A 126 -9.94 8.80 -17.07
CA GLU A 126 -9.12 9.97 -16.69
C GLU A 126 -9.96 11.21 -16.39
N SER A 127 -11.08 11.41 -17.08
CA SER A 127 -11.96 12.56 -16.88
C SER A 127 -12.58 12.65 -15.47
N TYR A 128 -12.59 11.53 -14.71
CA TYR A 128 -13.20 11.49 -13.38
C TYR A 128 -12.27 12.05 -12.30
N PHE A 129 -10.97 12.06 -12.54
CA PHE A 129 -9.99 12.41 -11.52
C PHE A 129 -9.16 13.60 -11.97
N SER A 130 -8.91 14.54 -11.07
CA SER A 130 -7.89 15.57 -11.32
C SER A 130 -6.50 14.92 -11.41
N LEU A 131 -5.58 15.58 -12.13
CA LEU A 131 -4.20 15.11 -12.21
C LEU A 131 -3.60 14.97 -10.80
N TYR A 132 -2.88 13.86 -10.59
CA TYR A 132 -2.21 13.60 -9.34
C TYR A 132 -0.97 14.50 -9.21
N ILE A 133 -0.90 15.28 -8.14
CA ILE A 133 0.25 16.11 -7.81
C ILE A 133 0.98 15.46 -6.64
N ILE A 134 2.25 15.10 -6.82
CA ILE A 134 3.07 14.60 -5.72
C ILE A 134 3.50 15.80 -4.87
N PRO A 135 3.03 15.94 -3.61
CA PRO A 135 3.49 17.02 -2.75
C PRO A 135 4.98 16.81 -2.46
N THR A 136 5.78 17.83 -2.75
CA THR A 136 7.21 17.81 -2.46
C THR A 136 7.50 18.68 -1.25
N VAL A 137 8.39 18.18 -0.38
CA VAL A 137 8.94 18.98 0.71
C VAL A 137 10.20 19.66 0.17
N PRO A 138 10.41 20.97 0.41
CA PRO A 138 11.63 21.64 -0.02
C PRO A 138 12.84 20.88 0.52
N HIS A 139 13.66 20.39 -0.40
CA HIS A 139 14.85 19.64 -0.03
C HIS A 139 15.88 20.61 0.58
N ILE A 140 16.28 20.34 1.83
CA ILE A 140 17.43 21.03 2.42
C ILE A 140 18.67 20.39 1.77
N PRO A 141 19.46 21.12 0.97
CA PRO A 141 20.69 20.56 0.42
C PRO A 141 21.52 20.02 1.58
N TRP A 142 21.99 18.78 1.45
CA TRP A 142 22.88 18.18 2.44
C TRP A 142 24.09 19.10 2.58
N GLN A 143 24.09 19.92 3.63
CA GLN A 143 25.29 20.64 4.01
C GLN A 143 26.19 19.58 4.64
N TYR A 144 27.01 18.94 3.81
CA TYR A 144 28.12 18.17 4.32
C TYR A 144 28.93 19.12 5.21
N LYS A 145 29.21 18.68 6.43
CA LYS A 145 30.26 19.34 7.22
C LYS A 145 31.51 19.33 6.33
N ASN A 146 32.12 20.49 6.10
CA ASN A 146 33.36 20.58 5.34
C ASN A 146 34.31 19.54 5.91
N ILE A 147 34.73 18.58 5.09
CA ILE A 147 35.69 17.56 5.54
C ILE A 147 36.95 18.35 5.87
N LEU A 148 37.38 18.28 7.14
CA LEU A 148 38.61 18.95 7.55
C LEU A 148 39.74 18.40 6.70
N ILE A 149 40.42 19.28 5.96
CA ILE A 149 41.63 18.91 5.22
C ILE A 149 42.66 18.52 6.28
N PRO A 150 43.21 17.30 6.24
CA PRO A 150 44.22 16.89 7.20
C PRO A 150 45.46 17.80 7.07
N PRO A 151 46.10 18.21 8.19
CA PRO A 151 47.21 19.17 8.18
C PRO A 151 48.38 18.79 7.26
N GLY A 152 48.59 17.49 7.02
CA GLY A 152 49.67 17.00 6.15
C GLY A 152 49.48 17.27 4.65
N LEU A 153 48.29 17.75 4.23
CA LEU A 153 48.02 18.20 2.85
C LEU A 153 48.12 19.72 2.69
N MET A 154 48.33 20.47 3.78
CA MET A 154 48.63 21.90 3.76
C MET A 154 50.15 22.10 3.72
N ASN A 155 50.79 21.72 2.62
CA ASN A 155 52.21 22.00 2.33
C ASN A 155 52.35 22.64 0.94
#